data_AF-A0A969NTP5-F1
#
_entry.id   AF-A0A969NTP5-F1
#
_cell.length_a   1.000
_cell.length_b   1.000
_cell.length_c   1.000
_cell.angle_alpha   90.00
_cell.angle_beta   90.00
_cell.angle_gamma   90.00
#
_symmetry.space_group_name_H-M   'P 1'
#
loop_
_entity.id
_entity.type
_entity.pdbx_description
1 polymer ?
#
loop_
_entity_poly.entity_id
_entity_poly.type
_entity_poly.pdbx_seq_one_letter_code
_entity_poly.pdbx_strand_id
1 'polypeptide(L)'
;MGCGGAIALLRQLNLPVAVAVVSDGTKSHPNSVAYPPPKLKKLREQESLAALAILGVAPEAVTFLDLPDGEVDISSKSQPAIALSINTFLN
;
A
#
# COMPACT_ATOMS: atom_id res chain seq x y z
N MET A 1 9.53 -0.41 8.31
CA MET A 1 8.77 0.86 8.25
C MET A 1 9.76 2.01 8.22
N GLY A 2 9.56 3.04 7.38
CA GLY A 2 10.54 4.14 7.25
C GLY A 2 10.00 5.49 6.75
N CYS A 3 8.86 5.54 6.06
CA CYS A 3 8.37 6.77 5.41
C CYS A 3 7.32 7.57 6.22
N GLY A 4 6.87 7.09 7.39
CA GLY A 4 5.75 7.70 8.12
C GLY A 4 5.98 9.18 8.50
N GLY A 5 7.20 9.53 8.94
CA GLY A 5 7.54 10.92 9.28
C GLY A 5 7.50 11.87 8.08
N ALA A 6 7.95 11.40 6.91
CA ALA A 6 7.90 12.18 5.67
C ALA A 6 6.44 12.41 5.23
N ILE A 7 5.60 11.36 5.28
CA ILE A 7 4.17 11.48 4.96
C ILE A 7 3.50 12.50 5.89
N ALA A 8 3.68 12.36 7.20
CA ALA A 8 3.10 13.27 8.18
C ALA A 8 3.53 14.72 7.95
N LEU A 9 4.82 14.96 7.71
CA LEU A 9 5.35 16.30 7.44
C LEU A 9 4.75 16.90 6.16
N LEU A 10 4.72 16.15 5.06
CA LEU A 10 4.13 16.63 3.80
C LEU A 10 2.65 16.97 3.97
N ARG A 11 1.89 16.14 4.68
CA ARG A 11 0.46 16.40 4.95
C ARG A 11 0.25 17.60 5.87
N GLN A 12 1.10 17.81 6.88
CA GLN A 12 1.08 19.02 7.72
C GLN A 12 1.33 20.30 6.91
N LEU A 13 2.14 20.22 5.85
CA LEU A 13 2.39 21.32 4.92
C LEU A 13 1.29 21.47 3.85
N ASN A 14 0.17 20.73 3.97
CA ASN A 14 -0.92 20.66 3.00
C ASN A 14 -0.50 20.19 1.61
N LEU A 15 0.61 19.45 1.50
CA LEU A 15 1.05 18.87 0.24
C LEU A 15 0.28 17.57 -0.06
N PRO A 16 -0.02 17.29 -1.33
CA PRO A 16 -0.67 16.04 -1.71
C PRO A 16 0.31 14.87 -1.52
N VAL A 17 -0.21 13.73 -1.05
CA VAL A 17 0.52 12.47 -0.93
C VAL A 17 -0.39 11.35 -1.43
N ALA A 18 0.10 10.57 -2.38
CA ALA A 18 -0.48 9.28 -2.75
C ALA A 18 0.42 8.14 -2.29
N VAL A 19 -0.21 7.01 -1.97
CA VAL A 19 0.48 5.82 -1.49
C VAL A 19 0.06 4.61 -2.31
N ALA A 20 1.03 3.96 -2.95
CA ALA A 20 0.84 2.67 -3.58
C ALA A 20 1.33 1.56 -2.64
N VAL A 21 0.43 0.67 -2.23
CA VAL A 21 0.78 -0.56 -1.51
C VAL A 21 0.97 -1.66 -2.54
N VAL A 22 2.22 -2.06 -2.74
CA VAL A 22 2.63 -2.85 -3.91
C VAL A 22 2.30 -4.34 -3.75
N SER A 23 2.67 -4.94 -2.61
CA SER A 23 2.39 -6.36 -2.34
C SER A 23 1.31 -6.57 -1.29
N ASP A 24 0.69 -7.75 -1.32
CA ASP A 24 -0.38 -8.14 -0.39
C ASP A 24 0.11 -8.45 1.04
N GLY A 25 1.43 -8.54 1.26
CA GLY A 25 2.05 -8.74 2.57
C GLY A 25 1.68 -10.06 3.26
N THR A 26 1.22 -11.07 2.51
CA THR A 26 0.67 -12.30 3.08
C THR A 26 1.71 -13.32 3.57
N LYS A 27 2.99 -13.19 3.19
CA LYS A 27 4.04 -14.17 3.55
C LYS A 27 4.64 -13.97 4.94
N SER A 28 4.13 -13.04 5.75
CA SER A 28 4.56 -12.86 7.13
C SER A 28 4.23 -14.06 8.05
N HIS A 29 3.11 -14.76 7.79
CA HIS A 29 2.63 -15.87 8.62
C HIS A 29 2.03 -17.00 7.76
N PRO A 30 2.83 -17.70 6.93
CA PRO A 30 2.33 -18.59 5.88
C PRO A 30 1.56 -19.83 6.41
N ASN A 31 1.81 -20.23 7.66
CA ASN A 31 1.19 -21.41 8.29
C ASN A 31 0.10 -21.06 9.32
N SER A 32 -0.35 -19.80 9.36
CA SER A 32 -1.34 -19.37 10.34
C SER A 32 -2.73 -19.91 10.01
N VAL A 33 -3.27 -20.75 10.89
CA VAL A 33 -4.67 -21.21 10.80
C VAL A 33 -5.65 -20.07 11.11
N ALA A 34 -5.28 -19.18 12.03
CA ALA A 34 -6.11 -18.05 12.41
C ALA A 34 -6.14 -16.94 11.35
N TYR A 35 -5.09 -16.84 10.53
CA TYR A 35 -4.90 -15.81 9.51
C TYR A 35 -4.42 -16.43 8.18
N PRO A 36 -5.29 -17.19 7.48
CA PRO A 36 -4.97 -17.67 6.14
C PRO A 36 -4.78 -16.48 5.17
N PRO A 37 -4.06 -16.65 4.04
CA PRO A 37 -3.64 -15.54 3.18
C PRO A 37 -4.75 -14.56 2.77
N PRO A 38 -5.96 -14.99 2.35
CA PRO A 38 -7.04 -14.05 2.00
C PRO A 38 -7.51 -13.20 3.17
N LYS A 39 -7.56 -13.79 4.38
CA LYS A 39 -7.94 -13.08 5.61
C LYS A 39 -6.83 -12.12 6.02
N LEU A 40 -5.58 -12.54 5.92
CA LEU A 40 -4.43 -11.72 6.27
C LEU A 40 -4.30 -10.52 5.34
N LYS A 41 -4.46 -10.71 4.02
CA LYS A 41 -4.48 -9.62 3.04
C LYS A 41 -5.49 -8.53 3.41
N LYS A 42 -6.75 -8.92 3.63
CA LYS A 42 -7.82 -7.97 4.01
C LYS A 42 -7.51 -7.23 5.32
N LEU A 43 -6.96 -7.94 6.31
CA LEU A 43 -6.52 -7.32 7.56
C LEU A 43 -5.41 -6.28 7.30
N ARG A 44 -4.42 -6.63 6.47
CA ARG A 44 -3.30 -5.73 6.16
C ARG A 44 -3.73 -4.49 5.39
N GLU A 45 -4.69 -4.62 4.46
CA GLU A 45 -5.30 -3.47 3.79
C GLU A 45 -5.96 -2.52 4.80
N GLN A 46 -6.72 -3.07 5.75
CA GLN A 46 -7.37 -2.30 6.82
C GLN A 46 -6.35 -1.60 7.73
N GLU A 47 -5.28 -2.30 8.11
CA GLU A 47 -4.16 -1.73 8.88
C GLU A 47 -3.49 -0.58 8.13
N SER A 48 -3.21 -0.77 6.83
CA SER A 48 -2.60 0.24 5.97
C SER A 48 -3.47 1.49 5.88
N LEU A 49 -4.77 1.33 5.61
CA LEU A 49 -5.71 2.45 5.54
C LEU A 49 -5.81 3.18 6.88
N ALA A 50 -5.91 2.46 8.00
CA ALA A 50 -5.97 3.06 9.32
C ALA A 50 -4.71 3.85 9.67
N ALA A 51 -3.53 3.31 9.38
CA ALA A 51 -2.26 3.98 9.60
C ALA A 51 -2.13 5.24 8.73
N LEU A 52 -2.51 5.16 7.45
CA LEU A 52 -2.45 6.29 6.52
C LEU A 52 -3.45 7.40 6.87
N ALA A 53 -4.64 7.04 7.37
CA ALA A 53 -5.61 8.00 7.89
C ALA A 53 -5.05 8.80 9.09
N ILE A 54 -4.33 8.14 10.01
CA ILE A 54 -3.64 8.81 11.12
C ILE A 54 -2.60 9.82 10.61
N LEU A 55 -1.95 9.51 9.48
CA LEU A 55 -0.96 10.40 8.83
C LEU A 55 -1.60 11.48 7.94
N GLY A 56 -2.94 11.56 7.89
CA GLY A 56 -3.68 12.57 7.12
C GLY A 56 -3.86 12.24 5.64
N VAL A 57 -3.65 10.99 5.22
CA VAL A 57 -3.87 10.52 3.85
C VAL A 57 -5.27 9.93 3.74
N ALA A 58 -6.06 10.43 2.79
CA ALA A 58 -7.42 9.95 2.53
C ALA A 58 -7.38 8.58 1.81
N PRO A 59 -8.36 7.68 2.03
CA PRO A 59 -8.37 6.36 1.43
C PRO A 59 -8.39 6.38 -0.11
N GLU A 60 -8.93 7.43 -0.73
CA GLU A 60 -8.95 7.62 -2.18
C GLU A 60 -7.55 7.88 -2.78
N ALA A 61 -6.60 8.31 -1.95
CA ALA A 61 -5.19 8.51 -2.34
C ALA A 61 -4.34 7.25 -2.11
N VAL A 62 -4.97 6.11 -1.78
CA VAL A 62 -4.30 4.84 -1.53
C VAL A 62 -4.70 3.82 -2.59
N THR A 63 -3.71 3.26 -3.27
CA THR A 63 -3.92 2.20 -4.28
C THR A 63 -3.24 0.92 -3.84
N PHE A 64 -3.99 -0.18 -3.80
CA PHE A 64 -3.45 -1.53 -3.59
C PHE A 64 -3.24 -2.21 -4.95
N LEU A 65 -2.01 -2.69 -5.20
CA LEU A 65 -1.66 -3.32 -6.48
C LEU A 65 -1.77 -4.86 -6.45
N ASP A 66 -2.03 -5.43 -5.28
CA ASP A 66 -2.32 -6.86 -5.09
C ASP A 66 -1.27 -7.83 -5.63
N LEU A 67 -0.01 -7.40 -5.72
CA LEU A 67 1.05 -8.30 -6.15
C LEU A 67 1.36 -9.31 -5.03
N PRO A 68 1.61 -10.58 -5.36
CA PRO A 68 1.94 -11.57 -4.33
C PRO A 68 3.20 -11.15 -3.57
N ASP A 69 3.14 -11.23 -2.25
CA ASP A 69 4.29 -10.91 -1.39
C ASP A 69 5.52 -11.75 -1.78
N GLY A 70 6.70 -11.12 -1.82
CA GLY A 70 7.94 -11.74 -2.27
C GLY A 70 8.04 -12.07 -3.77
N GLU A 71 7.06 -11.70 -4.60
CA GLU A 71 7.04 -11.96 -6.06
C GLU A 71 6.85 -10.68 -6.89
N VAL A 72 7.23 -9.53 -6.31
CA VAL A 72 7.21 -8.23 -7.01
C VAL A 72 8.33 -8.21 -8.06
N ASP A 73 7.98 -8.52 -9.31
CA ASP A 73 8.90 -8.44 -10.45
C ASP A 73 8.83 -7.08 -11.14
N ILE A 74 9.95 -6.36 -11.17
CA ILE A 74 10.11 -5.07 -11.83
C ILE A 74 10.23 -5.17 -13.37
N SER A 75 10.40 -6.38 -13.91
CA SER A 75 10.77 -6.58 -15.31
C SER A 75 9.64 -6.97 -16.27
N SER A 76 8.51 -7.53 -15.83
CA SER A 76 7.59 -8.11 -16.83
C SER A 76 6.07 -8.02 -16.63
N LYS A 77 5.50 -7.76 -15.43
CA LYS A 77 4.02 -7.67 -15.27
C LYS A 77 3.48 -6.62 -14.29
N SER A 78 4.34 -6.05 -13.45
CA SER A 78 3.95 -5.11 -12.36
C SER A 78 3.89 -3.64 -12.79
N GLN A 79 4.53 -3.32 -13.93
CA GLN A 79 4.68 -1.94 -14.42
C GLN A 79 3.37 -1.23 -14.76
N PRO A 80 2.34 -1.87 -15.36
CA PRO A 80 1.11 -1.16 -15.74
C PRO A 80 0.33 -0.65 -14.51
N ALA A 81 0.26 -1.45 -13.44
CA ALA A 81 -0.47 -1.09 -12.24
C ALA A 81 0.22 0.04 -11.44
N ILE A 82 1.56 -0.02 -11.37
CA ILE A 82 2.39 1.05 -10.79
C ILE A 82 2.26 2.34 -11.63
N ALA A 83 2.40 2.25 -12.96
CA ALA A 83 2.32 3.40 -13.86
C ALA A 83 0.93 4.04 -13.88
N LEU A 84 -0.16 3.25 -13.83
CA LEU A 84 -1.52 3.77 -13.77
C LEU A 84 -1.75 4.57 -12.48
N SER A 85 -1.28 4.05 -11.34
CA SER A 85 -1.40 4.73 -10.05
C SER A 85 -0.64 6.06 -10.01
N ILE A 86 0.53 6.12 -10.64
CA ILE A 86 1.32 7.35 -10.77
C ILE A 86 0.59 8.36 -11.68
N ASN A 87 0.04 7.93 -12.82
CA ASN A 87 -0.68 8.81 -13.74
C ASN A 87 -1.98 9.36 -13.14
N THR A 88 -2.70 8.60 -12.31
CA THR A 88 -3.89 9.09 -11.60
C THR A 88 -3.55 10.16 -10.56
N PHE A 89 -2.33 10.18 -10.03
CA PHE A 89 -1.90 11.20 -9.06
C PHE A 89 -1.36 12.48 -9.70
N LEU A 90 -0.87 12.40 -10.95
CA LEU A 90 -0.23 13.52 -11.66
C LEU A 90 -1.16 14.31 -12.59
N ASN A 91 -2.42 13.88 -12.76
CA ASN A 91 -3.47 14.58 -13.50
C ASN A 91 -4.55 15.11 -12.55
#